data_AF-A0A4R6JAI6-F1
#
_entry.id   AF-A0A4R6JAI6-F1
#
_cell.length_a   1.000
_cell.length_b   1.000
_cell.length_c   1.000
_cell.angle_alpha   90.00
_cell.angle_beta   90.00
_cell.angle_gamma   90.00
#
_symmetry.space_group_name_H-M   'P 1'
#
loop_
_entity.id
_entity.type
_entity.pdbx_description
1 polymer ?
#
loop_
_entity_poly.entity_id
_entity_poly.type
_entity_poly.pdbx_seq_one_letter_code
_entity_poly.pdbx_strand_id
1 'polypeptide(L)'
;MTATTSMLTAARAEALFTSHLPTGSKPSPVAVEQAIRHAVRTRGGVRGCAADVAGEYGDHPECAAPRMRWARQVVEDLYGSRWALAA
;
A
#
# COMPACT_ATOMS: atom_id res chain seq x y z
N MET A 1 -20.45 8.60 4.79
CA MET A 1 -19.78 8.28 3.51
C MET A 1 -18.29 8.01 3.75
N THR A 2 -17.95 6.89 4.38
CA THR A 2 -16.57 6.48 4.77
C THR A 2 -15.89 5.58 3.73
N ALA A 3 -16.62 5.14 2.69
CA ALA A 3 -16.16 4.14 1.72
C ALA A 3 -15.04 4.62 0.78
N THR A 4 -15.01 5.91 0.43
CA THR A 4 -13.99 6.42 -0.51
C THR A 4 -12.60 6.49 0.13
N THR A 5 -12.53 6.82 1.42
CA THR A 5 -11.28 6.82 2.18
C THR A 5 -10.72 5.41 2.32
N SER A 6 -11.57 4.39 2.51
CA SER A 6 -11.12 2.99 2.59
C SER A 6 -10.66 2.44 1.24
N MET A 7 -11.28 2.84 0.12
CA MET A 7 -10.83 2.46 -1.23
C MET A 7 -9.47 3.08 -1.57
N LEU A 8 -9.25 4.34 -1.20
CA LEU A 8 -7.96 5.01 -1.44
C LEU A 8 -6.84 4.44 -0.57
N THR A 9 -7.10 4.09 0.68
CA THR A 9 -6.11 3.41 1.53
C THR A 9 -5.81 2.00 1.01
N ALA A 10 -6.80 1.26 0.51
CA ALA A 10 -6.57 -0.03 -0.15
C ALA A 10 -5.64 0.12 -1.38
N ALA A 11 -5.94 1.05 -2.29
CA ALA A 11 -5.11 1.32 -3.47
C ALA A 11 -3.68 1.74 -3.11
N ARG A 12 -3.51 2.52 -2.03
CA ARG A 12 -2.17 2.90 -1.53
C ARG A 12 -1.43 1.69 -0.95
N ALA A 13 -2.12 0.79 -0.26
CA ALA A 13 -1.52 -0.43 0.28
C ALA A 13 -1.06 -1.37 -0.85
N GLU A 14 -1.85 -1.52 -1.91
CA GLU A 14 -1.47 -2.28 -3.12
C GLU A 14 -0.26 -1.66 -3.83
N ALA A 15 -0.23 -0.34 -3.99
CA ALA A 15 0.93 0.35 -4.54
C ALA A 15 2.17 0.19 -3.65
N LEU A 16 2.02 0.26 -2.33
CA LEU A 16 3.12 0.10 -1.39
C LEU A 16 3.62 -1.36 -1.35
N PHE A 17 2.74 -2.33 -1.50
CA PHE A 17 3.04 -3.76 -1.64
C PHE A 17 3.94 -4.03 -2.85
N THR A 18 3.69 -3.37 -3.98
CA THR A 18 4.46 -3.57 -5.22
C THR A 18 5.75 -2.72 -5.29
N SER A 19 6.04 -1.98 -4.23
CA SER A 19 7.23 -1.13 -4.14
C SER A 19 8.48 -1.87 -3.68
N HIS A 20 9.64 -1.21 -3.86
CA HIS A 20 10.96 -1.72 -3.45
C HIS A 20 11.22 -1.63 -1.94
N LEU A 21 10.32 -1.05 -1.15
CA LEU A 21 10.54 -0.90 0.30
C LEU A 21 10.47 -2.26 1.00
N PRO A 22 11.45 -2.61 1.86
CA PRO A 22 11.48 -3.90 2.54
C PRO A 22 10.30 -4.07 3.51
N THR A 23 9.73 -5.27 3.54
CA THR A 23 8.75 -5.67 4.57
C THR A 23 9.36 -5.51 5.97
N GLY A 24 8.58 -4.96 6.90
CA GLY A 24 9.01 -4.73 8.29
C GLY A 24 9.83 -3.45 8.52
N SER A 25 10.20 -2.73 7.45
CA SER A 25 10.84 -1.43 7.58
C SER A 25 9.86 -0.37 8.13
N LYS A 26 10.41 0.71 8.71
CA LYS A 26 9.66 1.88 9.20
C LYS A 26 9.98 3.12 8.34
N PRO A 27 9.48 3.18 7.09
CA PRO A 27 9.79 4.28 6.18
C PRO A 27 9.17 5.60 6.66
N SER A 28 9.81 6.72 6.32
CA SER A 28 9.24 8.04 6.58
C SER A 28 8.00 8.29 5.69
N PRO A 29 7.10 9.21 6.08
CA PRO A 29 5.94 9.59 5.26
C PRO A 29 6.31 9.95 3.81
N VAL A 30 7.39 10.70 3.63
CA VAL A 30 7.88 11.12 2.32
C VAL A 30 8.35 9.91 1.51
N ALA A 31 9.07 8.97 2.11
CA ALA A 31 9.51 7.75 1.43
C ALA A 31 8.32 6.88 1.00
N VAL A 32 7.30 6.75 1.83
CA VAL A 32 6.05 6.03 1.51
C VAL A 32 5.34 6.69 0.32
N GLU A 33 5.18 8.01 0.33
CA GLU A 33 4.56 8.73 -0.79
C GLU A 33 5.32 8.54 -2.11
N GLN A 34 6.66 8.64 -2.07
CA GLN A 34 7.48 8.44 -3.27
C GLN A 34 7.42 7.00 -3.78
N ALA A 35 7.45 6.02 -2.88
CA ALA A 35 7.32 4.61 -3.22
C ALA A 35 5.97 4.30 -3.87
N ILE A 36 4.87 4.81 -3.32
CA ILE A 36 3.53 4.66 -3.89
C ILE A 36 3.46 5.29 -5.28
N ARG A 37 3.91 6.55 -5.43
CA ARG A 37 3.90 7.25 -6.73
C ARG A 37 4.75 6.52 -7.76
N HIS A 38 5.91 6.01 -7.35
CA HIS A 38 6.79 5.23 -8.22
C HIS A 38 6.11 3.94 -8.68
N ALA A 39 5.58 3.14 -7.75
CA ALA A 39 4.89 1.89 -8.06
C ALA A 39 3.69 2.10 -9.01
N VAL A 40 2.83 3.09 -8.73
CA VAL A 40 1.69 3.39 -9.61
C VAL A 40 2.16 3.74 -11.04
N ARG A 41 3.26 4.49 -11.19
CA ARG A 41 3.79 4.81 -12.53
C ARG A 41 4.39 3.59 -13.22
N THR A 42 5.16 2.77 -12.52
CA THR A 42 5.88 1.64 -13.13
C THR A 42 4.97 0.46 -13.43
N ARG A 43 3.88 0.28 -12.69
CA ARG A 43 2.93 -0.83 -12.88
C ARG A 43 1.76 -0.50 -13.80
N GLY A 44 1.71 0.68 -14.43
CA GLY A 44 0.60 1.05 -15.31
C GLY A 44 -0.68 1.45 -14.58
N GLY A 45 -0.54 2.06 -13.40
CA GLY A 45 -1.64 2.56 -12.58
C GLY A 45 -2.02 1.62 -11.43
N VAL A 46 -3.06 2.02 -10.68
CA VAL A 46 -3.55 1.26 -9.51
C VAL A 46 -4.00 -0.16 -9.89
N ARG A 47 -4.65 -0.32 -11.07
CA ARG A 47 -5.08 -1.64 -11.53
C ARG A 47 -3.91 -2.60 -11.79
N GLY A 48 -2.78 -2.08 -12.26
CA GLY A 48 -1.58 -2.89 -12.43
C GLY A 48 -0.95 -3.28 -11.10
N CYS A 49 -0.95 -2.36 -10.12
CA CYS A 49 -0.58 -2.74 -8.74
C CYS A 49 -1.47 -3.85 -8.19
N ALA A 50 -2.79 -3.77 -8.40
CA ALA A 50 -3.73 -4.80 -7.98
C ALA A 50 -3.50 -6.14 -8.70
N ALA A 51 -3.16 -6.11 -9.99
CA ALA A 51 -2.83 -7.32 -10.76
C ALA A 51 -1.55 -7.98 -10.24
N ASP A 52 -0.49 -7.22 -9.97
CA ASP A 52 0.75 -7.73 -9.39
C ASP A 52 0.50 -8.33 -8.00
N VAL A 53 -0.32 -7.68 -7.16
CA VAL A 53 -0.74 -8.23 -5.85
C VAL A 53 -1.46 -9.56 -6.04
N ALA A 54 -2.42 -9.64 -6.96
CA ALA A 54 -3.17 -10.86 -7.22
C ALA A 54 -2.26 -12.00 -7.72
N GLY A 55 -1.30 -11.68 -8.58
CA GLY A 55 -0.27 -12.62 -9.04
C GLY A 55 0.55 -13.18 -7.89
N GLU A 56 1.10 -12.32 -7.03
CA GLU A 56 1.90 -12.74 -5.88
C GLU A 56 1.09 -13.60 -4.91
N TYR A 57 -0.20 -13.33 -4.71
CA TYR A 57 -1.07 -14.19 -3.90
C TYR A 57 -1.38 -15.54 -4.55
N GLY A 58 -1.35 -15.63 -5.88
CA GLY A 58 -1.48 -16.89 -6.61
C GLY A 58 -0.22 -17.74 -6.54
N ASP A 59 0.93 -17.10 -6.73
CA ASP A 59 2.22 -17.78 -6.84
C ASP A 59 2.86 -18.05 -5.47
N HIS A 60 2.82 -17.07 -4.56
CA HIS A 60 3.55 -17.03 -3.29
C HIS A 60 2.70 -16.47 -2.13
N PRO A 61 1.57 -17.10 -1.79
CA PRO A 61 0.65 -16.59 -0.78
C PRO A 61 1.29 -16.39 0.60
N GLU A 62 2.27 -17.22 0.98
CA GLU A 62 3.02 -17.14 2.23
C GLU A 62 3.92 -15.90 2.32
N CYS A 63 4.37 -15.38 1.18
CA CYS A 63 5.14 -14.14 1.07
C CYS A 63 4.21 -12.92 0.95
N ALA A 64 3.13 -13.07 0.17
CA ALA A 64 2.16 -12.01 -0.07
C ALA A 64 1.46 -11.55 1.22
N ALA A 65 1.00 -12.49 2.07
CA ALA A 65 0.24 -12.12 3.25
C ALA A 65 1.02 -11.25 4.26
N PRO A 66 2.26 -11.59 4.66
CA PRO A 66 3.09 -10.69 5.47
C PRO A 66 3.37 -9.34 4.81
N ARG A 67 3.66 -9.32 3.50
CA ARG A 67 3.91 -8.10 2.71
C ARG A 67 2.72 -7.16 2.75
N MET A 68 1.51 -7.69 2.54
CA MET A 68 0.27 -6.91 2.55
C MET A 68 -0.10 -6.41 3.95
N ARG A 69 0.06 -7.24 4.98
CA ARG A 69 -0.15 -6.79 6.38
C ARG A 69 0.73 -5.60 6.72
N TRP A 70 2.01 -5.67 6.38
CA TRP A 70 2.93 -4.53 6.57
C TRP A 70 2.48 -3.30 5.78
N ALA A 71 2.14 -3.46 4.50
CA ALA A 71 1.77 -2.33 3.64
C ALA A 71 0.51 -1.62 4.15
N ARG A 72 -0.49 -2.40 4.57
CA ARG A 72 -1.71 -1.89 5.18
C ARG A 72 -1.43 -1.12 6.45
N GLN A 73 -0.64 -1.69 7.37
CA GLN A 73 -0.29 -1.02 8.63
C GLN A 73 0.38 0.33 8.36
N VAL A 74 1.37 0.39 7.46
CA VAL A 74 2.06 1.65 7.12
C VAL A 74 1.10 2.70 6.53
N VAL A 75 0.18 2.29 5.67
CA VAL A 75 -0.81 3.19 5.06
C VAL A 75 -1.88 3.61 6.07
N GLU A 76 -2.34 2.71 6.92
CA GLU A 76 -3.31 3.00 7.99
C GLU A 76 -2.69 3.94 9.03
N ASP A 77 -1.42 3.75 9.42
CA ASP A 77 -0.72 4.67 10.32
C ASP A 77 -0.58 6.08 9.70
N LEU A 78 -0.22 6.15 8.41
CA LEU A 78 0.04 7.44 7.74
C LEU A 78 -1.24 8.21 7.37
N TYR A 79 -2.27 7.51 6.91
CA TYR A 79 -3.50 8.12 6.38
C TYR A 79 -4.72 7.93 7.28
N GLY A 80 -4.68 6.97 8.21
CA GLY A 80 -5.66 6.80 9.28
C GLY A 80 -5.45 7.78 10.43
N SER A 81 -4.23 8.17 10.80
CA SER A 81 -4.07 9.21 11.84
C SER A 81 -4.52 10.61 11.39
N ARG A 82 -4.65 10.85 10.08
CA ARG A 82 -5.10 12.13 9.52
C ARG A 82 -6.59 12.44 9.74
N TRP A 83 -7.41 11.50 10.19
CA TRP A 83 -8.79 11.80 10.63
C TRP A 83 -8.91 12.00 12.14
N ALA A 84 -7.97 11.49 12.94
CA ALA A 84 -7.96 11.65 14.40
C ALA A 84 -7.41 13.01 14.87
N LEU A 85 -6.61 13.70 14.04
CA LEU A 85 -6.12 15.07 14.29
C LEU A 85 -7.02 16.17 13.70
N ALA A 86 -8.11 15.77 13.02
CA ALA A 86 -9.06 16.67 12.38
C ALA A 86 -10.49 16.59 12.98
N ALA A 87 -10.64 15.89 14.11
CA ALA A 87 -11.85 15.80 14.92
C ALA A 87 -11.59 16.42 16.29
#